data_AF-A0A7S3ZKG2-F1
#
_entry.id   AF-A0A7S3ZKG2-F1
#
_cell.length_a   1.000
_cell.length_b   1.000
_cell.length_c   1.000
_cell.angle_alpha   90.00
_cell.angle_beta   90.00
_cell.angle_gamma   90.00
#
_symmetry.space_group_name_H-M   'P 1'
#
loop_
_entity.id
_entity.type
_entity.pdbx_description
1 polymer ?
#
loop_
_entity_poly.entity_id
_entity_poly.type
_entity_poly.pdbx_seq_one_letter_code
_entity_poly.pdbx_strand_id
1 'polypeptide(L)'
;VDLSSKMAEYAAELCLTDGGEFERADAATRKATGWETIYRRVETGNLLQLDKCGLDAQYELVVSADVLCYFGDLRDVLGALAAKTAPGGDLIFTVETLPEGDWRWVLQAIERYAHHPDYVRDVATSIGLEPREAISF
;
A
#
# COMPACT_ATOMS: atom_id res chain seq x y z
N VAL A 1 -7.11 -16.53 13.95
CA VAL A 1 -8.15 -17.21 13.15
C VAL A 1 -7.94 -16.74 11.74
N ASP A 2 -7.63 -17.65 10.81
CA ASP A 2 -7.48 -17.26 9.41
C ASP A 2 -8.86 -16.82 8.88
N LEU A 3 -9.01 -15.52 8.71
CA LEU A 3 -10.23 -14.90 8.20
C LEU A 3 -10.15 -14.66 6.70
N SER A 4 -9.06 -15.04 6.02
CA SER A 4 -8.81 -14.69 4.61
C SER A 4 -9.95 -15.12 3.69
N SER A 5 -10.42 -16.37 3.80
CA SER A 5 -11.55 -16.90 3.01
C SER A 5 -12.85 -16.15 3.31
N LYS A 6 -13.09 -15.83 4.59
CA LYS A 6 -14.31 -15.15 5.05
C LYS A 6 -14.30 -13.67 4.68
N MET A 7 -13.13 -13.03 4.71
CA MET A 7 -12.89 -11.66 4.26
C MET A 7 -13.04 -11.55 2.75
N ALA A 8 -12.58 -12.55 1.98
CA ALA A 8 -12.81 -12.62 0.54
C ALA A 8 -14.30 -12.81 0.22
N GLU A 9 -15.01 -13.67 0.96
CA GLU A 9 -16.47 -13.81 0.86
C GLU A 9 -17.19 -12.49 1.20
N TYR A 10 -16.85 -11.85 2.31
CA TYR A 10 -17.44 -10.56 2.68
C TYR A 10 -17.09 -9.44 1.71
N ALA A 11 -15.87 -9.39 1.19
CA ALA A 11 -15.47 -8.43 0.17
C ALA A 11 -16.24 -8.66 -1.13
N ALA A 12 -16.46 -9.92 -1.52
CA ALA A 12 -17.29 -10.26 -2.67
C ALA A 12 -18.75 -9.84 -2.44
N GLU A 13 -19.33 -10.13 -1.27
CA GLU A 13 -20.69 -9.69 -0.91
C GLU A 13 -20.84 -8.17 -0.87
N LEU A 14 -19.83 -7.43 -0.39
CA LEU A 14 -19.80 -5.98 -0.39
C LEU A 14 -19.65 -5.37 -1.80
N CYS A 15 -19.06 -6.13 -2.72
CA CYS A 15 -18.92 -5.75 -4.12
C CYS A 15 -20.08 -6.28 -4.98
N LEU A 16 -21.14 -6.86 -4.42
CA LEU A 16 -22.29 -7.35 -5.21
C LEU A 16 -23.51 -6.48 -4.95
N THR A 17 -24.11 -6.00 -6.04
CA THR A 17 -25.46 -5.40 -5.99
C THR A 17 -26.53 -6.48 -5.74
N ASP A 18 -27.73 -6.06 -5.35
CA ASP A 18 -28.92 -6.93 -5.25
C ASP A 18 -29.24 -7.69 -6.56
N GLY A 19 -28.68 -7.26 -7.70
CA GLY A 19 -28.79 -7.90 -9.01
C GLY A 19 -27.64 -8.85 -9.38
N GLY A 20 -26.62 -9.02 -8.54
CA GLY A 20 -25.47 -9.89 -8.80
C GLY A 20 -24.39 -9.29 -9.70
N GLU A 21 -24.46 -8.00 -10.01
CA GLU A 21 -23.39 -7.27 -10.72
C GLU A 21 -22.30 -6.81 -9.74
N PHE A 22 -21.04 -6.82 -10.18
CA PHE A 22 -19.91 -6.29 -9.43
C PHE A 22 -20.01 -4.76 -9.28
N GLU A 23 -20.33 -4.31 -8.08
CA GLU A 23 -20.29 -2.92 -7.65
C GLU A 23 -18.83 -2.50 -7.41
N ARG A 24 -18.46 -1.34 -7.95
CA ARG A 24 -17.12 -0.76 -7.75
C ARG A 24 -16.91 -0.43 -6.27
N ALA A 25 -15.65 -0.23 -5.87
CA ALA A 25 -15.21 0.09 -4.51
C ALA A 25 -16.03 1.21 -3.80
N ASP A 26 -16.67 2.11 -4.55
CA ASP A 26 -17.51 3.18 -4.00
C ASP A 26 -18.78 2.68 -3.28
N ALA A 27 -19.40 1.58 -3.69
CA ALA A 27 -20.64 1.13 -3.07
C ALA A 27 -20.42 0.38 -1.74
N ALA A 28 -19.46 -0.55 -1.73
CA ALA A 28 -18.92 -1.14 -0.51
C ALA A 28 -18.51 -0.06 0.50
N THR A 29 -17.85 1.00 0.00
CA THR A 29 -17.45 2.11 0.86
C THR A 29 -18.62 2.95 1.33
N ARG A 30 -19.59 3.28 0.46
CA ARG A 30 -20.79 4.03 0.85
C ARG A 30 -21.52 3.32 1.98
N LYS A 31 -21.63 1.99 1.91
CA LYS A 31 -22.22 1.16 2.95
C LYS A 31 -21.42 1.22 4.26
N ALA A 32 -20.09 1.19 4.20
CA ALA A 32 -19.23 1.18 5.39
C ALA A 32 -19.01 2.56 6.04
N THR A 33 -19.03 3.64 5.25
CA THR A 33 -18.61 4.98 5.69
C THR A 33 -19.69 6.06 5.55
N GLY A 34 -20.73 5.82 4.75
CA GLY A 34 -21.73 6.83 4.37
C GLY A 34 -21.25 7.85 3.33
N TRP A 35 -20.03 7.73 2.81
CA TRP A 35 -19.51 8.66 1.79
C TRP A 35 -20.05 8.29 0.40
N GLU A 36 -20.49 9.28 -0.38
CA GLU A 36 -21.09 9.02 -1.70
C GLU A 36 -20.09 8.52 -2.75
N THR A 37 -18.85 8.98 -2.68
CA THR A 37 -17.74 8.57 -3.56
C THR A 37 -16.45 8.78 -2.80
N ILE A 38 -15.60 7.75 -2.79
CA ILE A 38 -14.29 7.84 -2.12
C ILE A 38 -13.13 7.66 -3.09
N TYR A 39 -13.38 6.97 -4.21
CA TYR A 39 -12.41 6.79 -5.26
C TYR A 39 -12.90 7.51 -6.52
N ARG A 40 -12.11 8.46 -7.02
CA ARG A 40 -12.36 9.00 -8.37
C ARG A 40 -12.02 7.99 -9.46
N ARG A 41 -11.03 7.12 -9.19
CA ARG A 41 -10.51 6.10 -10.10
C ARG A 41 -9.92 4.96 -9.28
N VAL A 42 -10.09 3.74 -9.76
CA VAL A 42 -9.50 2.52 -9.21
C VAL A 42 -8.82 1.79 -10.35
N GLU A 43 -7.58 1.36 -10.13
CA GLU A 43 -6.79 0.58 -11.08
C GLU A 43 -6.40 -0.77 -10.48
N THR A 44 -6.40 -1.79 -11.32
CA THR A 44 -5.84 -3.11 -10.98
C THR A 44 -4.53 -3.28 -11.72
N GLY A 45 -3.45 -3.52 -10.99
CA GLY A 45 -2.13 -3.66 -11.59
C GLY A 45 -1.08 -4.18 -10.61
N ASN A 46 0.14 -4.34 -11.11
CA ASN A 46 1.30 -4.68 -10.30
C ASN A 46 1.96 -3.39 -9.80
N LEU A 47 2.16 -3.28 -8.48
CA LEU A 47 2.76 -2.11 -7.84
C LEU A 47 4.21 -1.84 -8.31
N LEU A 48 4.91 -2.86 -8.79
CA LEU A 48 6.23 -2.72 -9.40
C LEU A 48 6.19 -2.21 -10.85
N GLN A 49 4.98 -2.02 -11.42
CA GLN A 49 4.76 -1.62 -12.81
C GLN A 49 3.71 -0.51 -12.91
N LEU A 50 3.72 0.44 -11.98
CA LEU A 50 2.79 1.58 -11.96
C LEU A 50 2.90 2.48 -13.20
N ASP A 51 4.04 2.46 -13.88
CA ASP A 51 4.24 3.08 -15.20
C ASP A 51 3.29 2.52 -16.27
N LYS A 52 2.84 1.27 -16.11
CA LYS A 52 1.96 0.58 -17.08
C LYS A 52 0.47 0.69 -16.74
N CYS A 53 0.10 1.23 -15.59
CA CYS A 53 -1.28 1.24 -15.09
C CYS A 53 -2.14 2.39 -15.63
N GLY A 54 -1.74 3.04 -16.73
CA GLY A 54 -2.46 4.20 -17.30
C GLY A 54 -2.54 5.40 -16.36
N LEU A 55 -1.69 5.44 -15.34
CA LEU A 55 -1.54 6.54 -14.39
C LEU A 55 -0.49 7.51 -14.93
N ASP A 56 -0.86 8.40 -15.83
CA ASP A 56 0.09 9.32 -16.48
C ASP A 56 0.49 10.51 -15.59
N ALA A 57 -0.25 10.74 -14.50
CA ALA A 57 0.00 11.83 -13.56
C ALA A 57 0.94 11.43 -12.42
N GLN A 58 1.64 12.43 -11.88
CA GLN A 58 2.24 12.39 -10.55
C GLN A 58 1.30 13.03 -9.53
N TYR A 59 1.42 12.62 -8.27
CA TYR A 59 0.55 13.02 -7.18
C TYR A 59 1.34 13.78 -6.12
N GLU A 60 0.73 14.82 -5.55
CA GLU A 60 1.31 15.59 -4.44
C GLU A 60 1.32 14.79 -3.13
N LEU A 61 0.50 13.73 -3.04
CA LEU A 61 0.49 12.79 -1.93
C LEU A 61 0.27 11.37 -2.47
N VAL A 62 1.17 10.45 -2.12
CA VAL A 62 1.03 9.01 -2.36
C VAL A 62 0.99 8.30 -1.01
N VAL A 63 0.04 7.39 -0.82
CA VAL A 63 -0.12 6.63 0.42
C VAL A 63 -0.11 5.12 0.14
N SER A 64 0.71 4.37 0.87
CA SER A 64 0.74 2.91 0.85
C SER A 64 0.60 2.36 2.27
N ALA A 65 -0.63 2.06 2.68
CA ALA A 65 -0.93 1.57 4.02
C ALA A 65 -1.16 0.07 4.01
N ASP A 66 -0.39 -0.67 4.80
CA ASP A 66 -0.51 -2.12 5.02
C ASP A 66 -0.29 -2.97 3.75
N VAL A 67 0.62 -2.52 2.88
CA VAL A 67 0.97 -3.20 1.63
C VAL A 67 2.45 -3.57 1.56
N LEU A 68 3.34 -2.71 2.07
CA LEU A 68 4.79 -2.93 1.91
C LEU A 68 5.32 -4.10 2.75
N CYS A 69 4.56 -4.59 3.72
CA CYS A 69 4.85 -5.82 4.46
C CYS A 69 4.89 -7.09 3.58
N TYR A 70 4.42 -7.04 2.33
CA TYR A 70 4.54 -8.17 1.39
C TYR A 70 5.83 -8.13 0.56
N PHE A 71 6.68 -7.13 0.75
CA PHE A 71 7.93 -6.94 0.03
C PHE A 71 9.11 -7.04 0.99
N GLY A 72 10.03 -7.98 0.77
CA GLY A 72 11.27 -8.02 1.54
C GLY A 72 12.17 -6.84 1.19
N ASP A 73 12.66 -6.82 -0.04
CA ASP A 73 13.38 -5.68 -0.58
C ASP A 73 12.40 -4.57 -0.97
N LEU A 74 12.61 -3.35 -0.45
CA LEU A 74 11.71 -2.22 -0.66
C LEU A 74 12.14 -1.32 -1.82
N ARG A 75 13.33 -1.53 -2.40
CA ARG A 75 13.92 -0.62 -3.40
C ARG A 75 13.03 -0.41 -4.62
N ASP A 76 12.57 -1.50 -5.23
CA ASP A 76 11.78 -1.42 -6.46
C ASP A 76 10.39 -0.83 -6.20
N VAL A 77 9.73 -1.24 -5.11
CA VAL A 77 8.38 -0.78 -4.79
C VAL A 77 8.37 0.69 -4.34
N LEU A 78 9.32 1.10 -3.49
CA LEU A 78 9.44 2.50 -3.11
C LEU A 78 9.89 3.36 -4.30
N GLY A 79 10.75 2.84 -5.18
CA GLY A 79 11.11 3.51 -6.43
C GLY A 79 9.91 3.76 -7.34
N ALA A 80 9.04 2.76 -7.51
CA ALA A 80 7.82 2.89 -8.30
C ALA A 80 6.84 3.92 -7.70
N LEU A 81 6.68 3.93 -6.37
CA LEU A 81 5.84 4.90 -5.65
C LEU A 81 6.44 6.32 -5.72
N ALA A 82 7.74 6.45 -5.53
CA ALA A 82 8.45 7.73 -5.64
C ALA A 82 8.33 8.32 -7.04
N ALA A 83 8.39 7.50 -8.10
CA ALA A 83 8.19 7.96 -9.48
C ALA A 83 6.78 8.51 -9.75
N LYS A 84 5.78 8.11 -8.96
CA LYS A 84 4.42 8.66 -8.98
C LYS A 84 4.22 9.81 -8.00
N THR A 85 5.22 10.17 -7.21
CA THR A 85 5.18 11.32 -6.32
C THR A 85 5.73 12.54 -7.06
N ALA A 86 4.98 13.65 -7.03
CA ALA A 86 5.40 14.89 -7.66
C ALA A 86 6.60 15.51 -6.92
N PRO A 87 7.44 16.34 -7.58
CA PRO A 87 8.46 17.10 -6.88
C PRO A 87 7.87 17.94 -5.75
N GLY A 88 8.38 17.76 -4.53
CA GLY A 88 7.86 18.41 -3.32
C GLY A 88 6.60 17.77 -2.72
N GLY A 89 6.08 16.68 -3.33
CA GLY A 89 5.01 15.87 -2.77
C GLY A 89 5.50 14.89 -1.70
N ASP A 90 4.57 14.32 -0.95
CA ASP A 90 4.84 13.39 0.14
C ASP A 90 4.50 11.94 -0.24
N LEU A 91 5.34 11.00 0.21
CA LEU A 91 5.07 9.56 0.19
C LEU A 91 4.95 9.07 1.63
N ILE A 92 3.75 8.61 2.01
CA ILE A 92 3.46 8.05 3.34
C ILE A 92 3.23 6.56 3.20
N PHE A 93 3.91 5.75 4.03
CA PHE A 93 3.72 4.32 4.01
C PHE A 93 3.91 3.69 5.37
N THR A 94 3.41 2.47 5.53
CA THR A 94 3.63 1.64 6.72
C THR A 94 4.43 0.38 6.37
N VAL A 95 5.23 -0.08 7.33
CA VAL A 95 5.95 -1.37 7.29
C VAL A 95 5.80 -2.07 8.63
N GLU A 96 5.97 -3.39 8.65
CA GLU A 96 6.16 -4.10 9.91
C GLU A 96 7.55 -3.79 10.46
N THR A 97 7.65 -3.46 11.74
CA THR A 97 8.93 -3.11 12.34
C THR A 97 9.67 -4.36 12.78
N LEU A 98 10.93 -4.49 12.39
CA LEU A 98 11.85 -5.46 12.97
C LEU A 98 12.47 -4.85 14.23
N PRO A 99 12.15 -5.34 15.45
CA PRO A 99 12.56 -4.69 16.69
C PRO A 99 14.04 -4.86 17.01
N GLU A 100 14.67 -5.96 16.59
CA GLU A 100 16.05 -6.31 16.94
C GLU A 100 16.74 -7.10 15.81
N GLY A 101 18.07 -7.02 15.76
CA GLY A 101 18.93 -7.83 14.91
C GLY A 101 19.60 -7.08 13.75
N ASP A 102 20.59 -7.71 13.14
CA ASP A 102 21.43 -7.11 12.08
C ASP A 102 20.83 -7.28 10.66
N TRP A 103 19.67 -7.91 10.56
CA TRP A 103 19.00 -8.15 9.28
C TRP A 103 18.30 -6.88 8.80
N ARG A 104 18.43 -6.58 7.50
CA ARG A 104 17.71 -5.45 6.89
C ARG A 104 16.20 -5.68 6.86
N TRP A 105 15.78 -6.92 6.60
CA TRP A 105 14.40 -7.38 6.68
C TRP A 105 14.34 -8.89 6.89
N VAL A 106 13.23 -9.39 7.43
CA VAL A 106 13.00 -10.82 7.70
C VAL A 106 11.55 -11.20 7.35
N LEU A 107 11.36 -12.33 6.66
CA LEU A 107 10.04 -12.93 6.50
C LEU A 107 9.59 -13.56 7.82
N GLN A 108 8.50 -13.07 8.39
CA GLN A 108 7.93 -13.60 9.63
C GLN A 108 7.05 -14.82 9.37
N ALA A 109 6.71 -15.55 10.44
CA ALA A 109 5.84 -16.73 10.37
C ALA A 109 4.41 -16.41 9.89
N ILE A 110 3.99 -15.14 9.96
CA ILE A 110 2.70 -14.66 9.47
C ILE A 110 2.75 -14.22 7.99
N GLU A 111 3.77 -14.67 7.25
CA GLU A 111 3.96 -14.41 5.81
C GLU A 111 4.08 -12.92 5.44
N ARG A 112 4.45 -12.10 6.41
CA ARG A 112 4.73 -10.66 6.27
C ARG A 112 6.21 -10.41 6.58
N TYR A 113 6.84 -9.54 5.80
CA TYR A 113 8.18 -9.05 6.03
C TYR A 113 8.16 -7.93 7.05
N ALA A 114 9.06 -8.02 8.03
CA ALA A 114 9.42 -6.92 8.91
C ALA A 114 10.75 -6.31 8.50
N HIS A 115 10.87 -4.99 8.64
CA HIS A 115 11.99 -4.20 8.15
C HIS A 115 12.68 -3.46 9.29
N HIS A 116 14.00 -3.41 9.23
CA HIS A 116 14.77 -2.60 10.15
C HIS A 116 14.60 -1.11 9.80
N PRO A 117 14.37 -0.21 10.77
CA PRO A 117 14.14 1.22 10.50
C PRO A 117 15.28 1.89 9.71
N ASP A 118 16.54 1.53 9.98
CA ASP A 118 17.68 2.05 9.22
C ASP A 118 17.64 1.65 7.75
N TYR A 119 17.25 0.40 7.48
CA TYR A 119 17.14 -0.07 6.10
C TYR A 119 16.07 0.71 5.32
N VAL A 120 14.92 1.00 5.95
CA VAL A 120 13.86 1.80 5.34
C VAL A 120 14.36 3.21 5.01
N ARG A 121 15.08 3.85 5.94
CA ARG A 121 15.68 5.18 5.74
C ARG A 121 16.72 5.19 4.62
N ASP A 122 17.58 4.17 4.58
CA ASP A 122 18.62 4.02 3.55
C ASP A 122 18.01 3.90 2.16
N VAL A 123 16.99 3.05 2.02
CA VAL A 123 16.30 2.87 0.73
C VAL A 123 15.64 4.17 0.30
N ALA A 124 14.86 4.81 1.18
CA ALA A 124 14.19 6.08 0.88
C ALA A 124 15.20 7.15 0.42
N THR A 125 16.31 7.30 1.13
CA THR A 125 17.37 8.25 0.76
C THR A 125 18.00 7.90 -0.59
N SER A 126 18.24 6.61 -0.87
CA SER A 126 18.88 6.15 -2.12
C SER A 126 18.04 6.42 -3.38
N ILE A 127 16.71 6.56 -3.22
CA ILE A 127 15.79 6.89 -4.32
C ILE A 127 15.40 8.38 -4.36
N GLY A 128 16.09 9.22 -3.58
CA GLY A 128 15.91 10.67 -3.60
C GLY A 128 14.76 11.20 -2.74
N LEU A 129 14.21 10.39 -1.83
CA LEU A 129 13.28 10.86 -0.81
C LEU A 129 14.06 11.37 0.41
N GLU A 130 13.47 12.33 1.11
CA GLU A 130 13.98 12.82 2.40
C GLU A 130 13.14 12.19 3.53
N PRO A 131 13.70 11.24 4.32
CA PRO A 131 12.95 10.62 5.40
C PRO A 131 12.54 11.63 6.47
N ARG A 132 11.25 11.64 6.82
CA ARG A 132 10.73 12.39 7.98
C ARG A 132 10.60 11.47 9.21
N GLU A 133 10.15 12.04 10.33
CA GLU A 133 9.94 11.31 11.57
C GLU A 133 9.05 10.08 11.36
N ALA A 134 9.54 8.91 11.76
CA ALA A 134 8.76 7.68 11.78
C ALA A 134 7.91 7.63 13.06
N ILE A 135 6.62 7.41 12.91
CA ILE A 135 5.68 7.33 14.03
C ILE A 135 5.36 5.86 14.28
N SER A 136 5.73 5.35 15.46
CA SER A 136 5.30 4.03 15.93
C SER A 136 3.89 4.14 16.52
N PHE A 137 3.01 3.20 16.18
CA PHE A 137 1.65 3.10 16.70
C PHE A 137 1.32 1.65 17.07
#